data_AF-M1C5B1-F1
#
_entry.id   AF-M1C5B1-F1
#
_cell.length_a   1.000
_cell.length_b   1.000
_cell.length_c   1.000
_cell.angle_alpha   90.00
_cell.angle_beta   90.00
_cell.angle_gamma   90.00
#
_symmetry.space_group_name_H-M   'P 1'
#
loop_
_entity.id
_entity.type
_entity.pdbx_description
1 polymer ?
#
loop_
_entity_poly.entity_id
_entity_poly.type
_entity_poly.pdbx_seq_one_letter_code
_entity_poly.pdbx_strand_id
1 'polypeptide(L)'
;MKSANKELKGMMKTVSIQDVDNLQDEMTDLMDVSNEIQETLGRSYGVPDDVDEEELMGELDALEADMEFEEGVPSYLQPDKEPDLDSELNMPSAPMGHASMPAGRANAQADELGLPAVPRASLRG
;
A
#
# COMPACT_ATOMS: atom_id res chain seq x y z
N MET A 1 -47.25 -34.74 1.24
CA MET A 1 -47.48 -33.40 0.62
C MET A 1 -47.63 -32.27 1.64
N LYS A 2 -48.57 -32.31 2.62
CA LYS A 2 -48.73 -31.21 3.59
C LYS A 2 -47.55 -31.02 4.56
N SER A 3 -46.85 -32.10 4.94
CA SER A 3 -45.67 -32.03 5.82
C SER A 3 -44.51 -31.30 5.14
N ALA A 4 -44.21 -31.66 3.88
CA ALA A 4 -43.18 -30.99 3.09
C ALA A 4 -43.41 -29.49 2.96
N ASN A 5 -44.65 -29.03 2.72
CA ASN A 5 -44.96 -27.59 2.67
C ASN A 5 -44.79 -26.88 4.02
N LYS A 6 -45.02 -27.57 5.14
CA LYS A 6 -44.86 -27.01 6.48
C LYS A 6 -43.38 -26.89 6.86
N GLU A 7 -42.60 -27.89 6.48
CA GLU A 7 -41.16 -27.95 6.68
C GLU A 7 -40.42 -26.95 5.78
N LEU A 8 -40.82 -26.82 4.52
CA LEU A 8 -40.27 -25.84 3.56
C LEU A 8 -40.59 -24.40 3.98
N LYS A 9 -41.77 -24.14 4.56
CA LYS A 9 -42.12 -22.85 5.14
C LYS A 9 -41.37 -22.55 6.45
N GLY A 10 -40.98 -23.61 7.18
CA GLY A 10 -40.07 -23.53 8.33
C GLY A 10 -38.65 -23.18 7.88
N MET A 11 -38.13 -23.92 6.89
CA MET A 11 -36.83 -23.66 6.27
C MET A 11 -36.74 -22.27 5.64
N MET A 12 -37.75 -21.80 4.92
CA MET A 12 -37.78 -20.43 4.38
C MET A 12 -37.81 -19.34 5.47
N LYS A 13 -38.15 -19.70 6.71
CA LYS A 13 -38.16 -18.78 7.86
C LYS A 13 -36.88 -18.88 8.70
N THR A 14 -36.20 -20.04 8.66
CA THR A 14 -34.93 -20.30 9.35
C THR A 14 -33.71 -20.07 8.46
N VAL A 15 -33.87 -20.03 7.14
CA VAL A 15 -32.95 -19.29 6.28
C VAL A 15 -33.18 -17.84 6.64
N SER A 16 -32.48 -17.40 7.68
CA SER A 16 -32.60 -16.05 8.20
C SER A 16 -32.10 -15.15 7.07
N ILE A 17 -32.97 -14.27 6.57
CA ILE A 17 -32.56 -13.23 5.63
C ILE A 17 -31.35 -12.46 6.17
N GLN A 18 -31.26 -12.30 7.48
CA GLN A 18 -30.09 -11.77 8.18
C GLN A 18 -28.78 -12.53 7.85
N ASP A 19 -28.83 -13.86 7.80
CA ASP A 19 -27.66 -14.70 7.50
C ASP A 19 -27.33 -14.63 6.00
N VAL A 20 -28.33 -14.44 5.15
CA VAL A 20 -28.16 -14.24 3.69
C VAL A 20 -27.60 -12.85 3.38
N ASP A 21 -27.99 -11.83 4.14
CA ASP A 21 -27.45 -10.47 4.05
C ASP A 21 -25.99 -10.47 4.52
N ASN A 22 -25.70 -11.06 5.69
CA ASN A 22 -24.32 -11.21 6.17
C ASN A 22 -23.44 -11.99 5.18
N LEU A 23 -23.94 -13.08 4.58
CA LEU A 23 -23.19 -13.85 3.60
C LEU A 23 -22.95 -13.06 2.31
N GLN A 24 -23.90 -12.21 1.90
CA GLN A 24 -23.71 -11.32 0.75
C GLN A 24 -22.66 -10.24 1.04
N ASP A 25 -22.66 -9.67 2.24
CA ASP A 25 -21.65 -8.70 2.67
C ASP A 25 -20.25 -9.36 2.66
N GLU A 26 -20.12 -10.56 3.26
CA GLU A 26 -18.87 -11.33 3.24
C GLU A 26 -18.40 -11.73 1.82
N MET A 27 -19.34 -12.13 0.94
CA MET A 27 -19.02 -12.43 -0.46
C MET A 27 -18.52 -11.20 -1.22
N THR A 28 -19.08 -10.02 -0.91
CA THR A 28 -18.68 -8.76 -1.53
C THR A 28 -17.27 -8.38 -1.10
N ASP A 29 -16.99 -8.42 0.20
CA ASP A 29 -15.65 -8.18 0.74
C ASP A 29 -14.62 -9.17 0.16
N LEU A 30 -14.99 -10.45 0.01
CA LEU A 30 -14.11 -11.47 -0.54
C LEU A 30 -13.82 -11.25 -2.03
N MET A 31 -14.81 -10.80 -2.81
CA MET A 31 -14.59 -10.43 -4.22
C MET A 31 -13.66 -9.23 -4.34
N ASP A 32 -13.81 -8.22 -3.48
CA ASP A 32 -12.94 -7.04 -3.49
C ASP A 32 -11.48 -7.40 -3.16
N VAL A 33 -11.27 -8.21 -2.12
CA VAL A 33 -9.93 -8.73 -1.78
C VAL A 33 -9.35 -9.58 -2.92
N SER A 34 -10.18 -10.39 -3.59
CA SER A 34 -9.73 -11.19 -4.72
C SER A 34 -9.27 -10.33 -5.90
N ASN A 35 -9.98 -9.24 -6.19
CA ASN A 35 -9.59 -8.29 -7.22
C ASN A 35 -8.29 -7.58 -6.85
N GLU A 36 -8.12 -7.17 -5.59
CA GLU A 36 -6.87 -6.56 -5.12
C GLU A 36 -5.68 -7.52 -5.22
N ILE A 37 -5.85 -8.80 -4.82
CA ILE A 37 -4.82 -9.83 -4.97
C ILE A 37 -4.47 -10.04 -6.44
N GLN A 38 -5.47 -10.11 -7.33
CA GLN A 38 -5.23 -10.28 -8.75
C GLN A 38 -4.56 -9.07 -9.39
N GLU A 39 -4.90 -7.85 -8.96
CA GLU A 39 -4.23 -6.64 -9.41
C GLU A 39 -2.78 -6.59 -8.92
N THR A 40 -2.51 -6.95 -7.67
CA THR A 40 -1.17 -6.93 -7.10
C THR A 40 -0.26 -8.04 -7.65
N LEU A 41 -0.76 -9.27 -7.84
CA LEU A 41 -0.01 -10.36 -8.50
C LEU A 41 0.05 -10.18 -10.02
N GLY A 42 -0.97 -9.56 -10.62
CA GLY A 42 -1.05 -9.29 -12.05
C GLY A 42 -0.19 -8.11 -12.50
N ARG A 43 0.42 -7.37 -11.55
CA ARG A 43 1.45 -6.38 -11.85
C ARG A 43 2.67 -7.07 -12.45
N SER A 44 2.66 -7.16 -13.78
CA SER A 44 3.88 -7.36 -14.54
C SER A 44 4.74 -6.11 -14.39
N TYR A 45 5.97 -6.26 -13.91
CA TYR A 45 6.92 -5.16 -13.74
C TYR A 45 7.51 -4.64 -15.06
N GLY A 46 6.88 -4.94 -16.21
CA GLY A 46 7.27 -4.39 -17.51
C GLY A 46 8.69 -4.77 -17.93
N VAL A 47 9.13 -5.97 -17.55
CA VAL A 47 10.41 -6.53 -18.00
C VAL A 47 10.34 -6.73 -19.52
N PRO A 48 11.24 -6.14 -20.31
CA PRO A 48 11.25 -6.30 -21.76
C PRO A 48 11.45 -7.77 -22.18
N ASP A 49 10.79 -8.21 -23.25
CA ASP A 49 10.90 -9.59 -23.77
C ASP A 49 12.31 -9.90 -24.33
N ASP A 50 13.10 -8.87 -24.62
CA ASP A 50 14.47 -8.93 -25.12
C ASP A 50 15.53 -8.86 -24.01
N VAL A 51 15.13 -8.86 -22.74
CA VAL A 51 16.08 -8.99 -21.63
C VAL A 51 16.65 -10.41 -21.62
N ASP A 52 17.97 -10.51 -21.47
CA ASP A 52 18.65 -11.80 -21.34
C ASP A 52 18.61 -12.26 -19.88
N GLU A 53 17.71 -13.19 -19.56
CA GLU A 53 17.58 -13.75 -18.20
C GLU A 53 18.84 -14.51 -17.76
N GLU A 54 19.60 -15.11 -18.68
CA GLU A 54 20.82 -15.86 -18.36
C GLU A 54 21.95 -14.91 -17.95
N GLU A 55 22.10 -13.80 -18.67
CA GLU A 55 23.04 -12.72 -18.30
C GLU A 55 22.68 -12.12 -16.94
N LEU A 56 21.40 -11.79 -16.73
CA LEU A 56 20.92 -11.22 -15.47
C LEU A 56 21.15 -12.15 -14.27
N MET A 57 20.88 -13.46 -14.43
CA MET A 57 21.17 -14.44 -13.38
C MET A 57 22.67 -14.54 -13.10
N GLY A 58 23.51 -14.50 -14.14
CA GLY A 58 24.97 -14.49 -13.98
C GLY A 58 25.48 -13.26 -13.22
N GLU A 59 24.90 -12.08 -13.46
CA GLU A 59 25.20 -10.87 -12.69
C GLU A 59 24.75 -10.99 -11.22
N LEU A 60 23.61 -11.62 -10.95
CA LEU A 60 23.08 -11.81 -9.60
C LEU A 60 23.94 -12.79 -8.79
N ASP A 61 24.41 -13.88 -9.40
CA ASP A 61 25.36 -14.80 -8.79
C ASP A 61 26.71 -14.10 -8.48
N ALA A 62 27.16 -13.23 -9.38
CA ALA A 62 28.37 -12.44 -9.16
C ALA A 62 28.21 -11.45 -7.99
N LEU A 63 27.03 -10.83 -7.87
CA LEU A 63 26.69 -9.96 -6.76
C LEU A 63 26.58 -10.72 -5.43
N GLU A 64 26.00 -11.92 -5.44
CA GLU A 64 25.98 -12.81 -4.26
C GLU A 64 27.41 -13.14 -3.81
N ALA A 65 28.29 -13.47 -4.75
CA ALA A 65 29.69 -13.70 -4.44
C ALA A 65 30.35 -12.45 -3.82
N ASP A 66 30.13 -11.26 -4.38
CA ASP A 66 30.66 -10.00 -3.84
C ASP A 66 30.16 -9.71 -2.41
N MET A 67 28.87 -9.97 -2.16
CA MET A 67 28.27 -9.86 -0.82
C MET A 67 28.80 -10.93 0.15
N GLU A 68 29.13 -12.13 -0.31
CA GLU A 68 29.78 -13.15 0.53
C GLU A 68 31.18 -12.69 0.98
N PHE A 69 31.88 -11.92 0.14
CA PHE A 69 33.16 -11.30 0.51
C PHE A 69 33.00 -10.06 1.41
N GLU A 70 31.86 -9.35 1.34
CA GLU A 70 31.50 -8.30 2.30
C GLU A 70 30.87 -8.90 3.56
N GLU A 71 31.67 -9.15 4.61
CA GLU A 71 31.15 -9.58 5.91
C GLU A 71 30.27 -8.49 6.56
N GLY A 72 28.96 -8.54 6.35
CA GLY A 72 28.05 -7.57 6.98
C GLY A 72 26.56 -7.87 6.81
N VAL A 73 25.79 -7.60 7.87
CA VAL A 73 24.33 -7.49 7.77
C VAL A 73 24.01 -6.24 6.93
N PRO A 74 23.18 -6.33 5.87
CA PRO A 74 22.84 -5.20 5.03
C PRO A 74 22.36 -4.00 5.85
N SER A 75 22.68 -2.78 5.41
CA SER A 75 22.41 -1.55 6.17
C SER A 75 20.95 -1.37 6.60
N TYR A 76 19.99 -1.93 5.86
CA TYR A 76 18.56 -1.88 6.16
C TYR A 76 18.10 -2.90 7.24
N LEU A 77 18.94 -3.89 7.60
CA LEU A 77 18.69 -4.86 8.67
C LEU A 77 19.55 -4.59 9.92
N GLN A 78 20.40 -3.56 9.90
CA GLN A 78 21.21 -3.18 11.05
C GLN A 78 20.32 -2.51 12.11
N PRO A 79 20.22 -3.05 13.33
CA PRO A 79 19.53 -2.35 14.40
C PRO A 79 20.32 -1.07 14.74
N ASP A 80 19.63 0.06 14.74
CA ASP A 80 20.06 1.36 15.26
C ASP A 80 21.05 2.19 14.42
N LYS A 81 21.13 1.96 13.10
CA LYS A 81 21.79 2.89 12.18
C LYS A 81 20.72 3.61 11.37
N GLU A 82 20.08 4.62 11.97
CA GLU A 82 19.47 5.65 11.13
C GLU A 82 20.63 6.37 10.44
N PRO A 83 20.85 6.21 9.12
CA PRO A 83 21.74 7.12 8.43
C PRO A 83 21.18 8.53 8.68
N ASP A 84 22.05 9.49 8.96
CA ASP A 84 21.70 10.90 9.00
C ASP A 84 21.38 11.31 7.54
N LEU A 85 20.18 10.91 7.08
CA LEU A 85 19.70 11.03 5.70
C LEU A 85 19.73 12.50 5.26
N ASP A 86 19.60 13.42 6.21
CA ASP A 86 19.64 14.86 6.00
C ASP A 86 21.05 15.36 5.62
N SER A 87 22.11 14.69 6.06
CA SER A 87 23.51 15.07 5.80
C SER A 87 24.09 14.42 4.53
N GLU A 88 23.65 13.21 4.16
CA GLU A 88 24.13 12.50 2.96
C GLU A 88 23.39 12.89 1.68
N LEU A 89 22.09 13.19 1.78
CA LEU A 89 21.31 13.67 0.65
C LEU A 89 21.49 15.19 0.56
N ASN A 90 22.53 15.62 -0.17
CA ASN A 90 22.68 17.01 -0.61
C ASN A 90 21.60 17.35 -1.66
N MET A 91 20.33 17.25 -1.28
CA MET A 91 19.19 17.44 -2.17
C MET A 91 19.16 18.91 -2.58
N PRO A 92 19.15 19.22 -3.88
CA PRO A 92 18.87 20.58 -4.31
C PRO A 92 17.49 20.96 -3.78
N SER A 93 17.35 22.19 -3.27
CA SER A 93 16.04 22.69 -2.84
C SER A 93 15.05 22.46 -3.98
N ALA A 94 13.95 21.76 -3.68
CA ALA A 94 12.89 21.49 -4.65
C ALA A 94 12.54 22.80 -5.36
N PRO A 95 12.42 22.79 -6.71
CA PRO A 95 12.16 24.01 -7.44
C PRO A 95 10.79 24.53 -7.04
N MET A 96 10.76 25.48 -6.11
CA MET A 96 9.60 26.32 -5.90
C MET A 96 9.46 27.15 -7.17
N GLY A 97 8.69 26.62 -8.12
CA GLY A 97 8.27 27.37 -9.29
C GLY A 97 7.77 28.73 -8.83
N HIS A 98 8.13 29.78 -9.56
CA HIS A 98 7.80 31.18 -9.31
C HIS A 98 6.32 31.36 -8.93
N ALA A 99 6.00 31.16 -7.65
CA ALA A 99 4.80 31.65 -7.01
C ALA A 99 5.27 32.83 -6.19
N SER A 100 5.12 34.01 -6.78
CA SER A 100 5.19 35.28 -6.08
C SER A 100 4.22 35.22 -4.90
N MET A 101 4.74 34.91 -3.72
CA MET A 101 3.99 35.02 -2.46
C MET A 101 3.71 36.50 -2.21
N PRO A 102 2.45 36.94 -2.07
CA PRO A 102 2.19 38.21 -1.43
C PRO A 102 2.56 38.08 0.05
N ALA A 103 3.35 39.02 0.55
CA ALA A 103 3.73 39.12 1.95
C ALA A 103 2.46 39.20 2.82
N GLY A 104 2.17 38.16 3.60
CA GLY A 104 0.99 38.20 4.48
C GLY A 104 0.58 36.95 5.24
N ARG A 105 1.20 35.78 5.09
CA ARG A 105 0.85 34.60 5.90
C ARG A 105 2.08 33.84 6.38
N ALA A 106 2.67 34.35 7.45
CA ALA A 106 3.41 33.53 8.40
C ALA A 106 2.46 32.50 9.02
N ASN A 107 2.96 31.29 9.30
CA ASN A 107 2.26 30.12 9.84
C ASN A 107 1.38 29.32 8.87
N ALA A 108 2.00 28.63 7.92
CA ALA A 108 1.53 27.29 7.58
C ALA A 108 2.36 26.31 8.41
N GLN A 109 1.81 25.86 9.55
CA GLN A 109 2.37 24.71 10.27
C GLN A 109 2.21 23.51 9.32
N ALA A 110 3.33 22.99 8.81
CA ALA A 110 3.37 21.69 8.17
C ALA A 110 3.27 20.62 9.26
N ASP A 111 2.52 19.56 9.00
CA ASP A 111 2.41 18.44 9.96
C ASP A 111 3.72 17.63 9.95
N GLU A 112 3.88 16.68 10.87
CA GLU A 112 5.10 15.86 11.05
C GLU A 112 5.55 15.13 9.77
N LEU A 113 4.66 14.99 8.79
CA LEU A 113 4.93 14.40 7.46
C LEU A 113 5.19 15.46 6.35
N GLY A 114 5.43 16.71 6.71
CA GLY A 114 5.72 17.80 5.75
C GLY A 114 4.55 18.21 4.86
N LEU A 115 3.36 17.66 5.10
CA LEU A 115 2.15 17.97 4.34
C LEU A 115 1.52 19.28 4.86
N PRO A 116 0.92 20.10 3.98
CA PRO A 116 0.22 21.29 4.39
C PRO A 116 -0.98 20.90 5.27
N ALA A 117 -1.00 21.35 6.52
CA ALA A 117 -2.07 21.03 7.45
C ALA A 117 -3.42 21.46 6.86
N VAL A 118 -4.34 20.51 6.73
CA VAL A 118 -5.70 20.79 6.29
C VAL A 118 -6.40 21.65 7.34
N PRO A 119 -7.13 22.72 6.94
CA PRO A 119 -7.79 23.59 7.90
C PRO A 119 -8.85 22.80 8.68
N ARG A 120 -8.66 22.68 10.00
CA ARG A 120 -9.65 22.05 10.90
C ARG A 120 -10.92 22.89 10.86
N ALA A 121 -11.99 22.33 10.30
CA ALA A 121 -13.31 22.94 10.34
C ALA A 121 -13.73 23.14 11.81
N SER A 122 -13.88 24.39 12.23
CA SER A 122 -14.48 24.70 13.53
C SER A 122 -15.97 24.43 13.43
N LEU A 123 -16.46 23.34 14.03
CA LEU A 123 -17.88 23.22 14.36
C LEU A 123 -18.20 24.32 15.37
N ARG A 124 -18.81 25.40 14.89
CA ARG A 124 -19.43 26.40 15.73
C ARG A 124 -20.91 26.01 15.88
N GLY A 125 -21.31 25.75 17.12
CA GLY A 125 -22.72 25.62 17.52
C GLY A 125 -23.49 26.93 17.40
#